data_AF-A0A924EVP9-F1
#
_entry.id   AF-A0A924EVP9-F1
#
_cell.length_a   1.000
_cell.length_b   1.000
_cell.length_c   1.000
_cell.angle_alpha   90.00
_cell.angle_beta   90.00
_cell.angle_gamma   90.00
#
_symmetry.space_group_name_H-M   'P 1'
#
loop_
_entity.id
_entity.type
_entity.pdbx_description
1 polymer ?
#
loop_
_entity_poly.entity_id
_entity_poly.type
_entity_poly.pdbx_seq_one_letter_code
_entity_poly.pdbx_strand_id
1 'polypeptide(L)'
;MTVDPRAALAALTASLERHLEASASRRGENDPTVVAAYQAVAEAFDLYDDALLEAYGEVTPLEIYSGDDEEEDDDDDEDDDEDDGLDSHTDEEGDSSVYLGLDDSDYDEEPSRIKK
;
A
#
# COMPACT_ATOMS: atom_id res chain seq x y z
N MET A 1 2.43 24.34 -4.66
CA MET A 1 3.29 25.13 -3.74
C MET A 1 4.05 24.09 -2.97
N THR A 2 5.37 24.03 -3.13
CA THR A 2 6.21 23.03 -2.47
C THR A 2 6.35 23.44 -1.00
N VAL A 3 5.86 22.63 -0.06
CA VAL A 3 5.96 22.96 1.37
C VAL A 3 7.38 22.63 1.83
N ASP A 4 8.02 23.54 2.59
CA ASP A 4 9.33 23.26 3.18
C ASP A 4 9.21 22.14 4.22
N PRO A 5 9.99 21.04 4.13
CA PRO A 5 9.86 19.91 5.04
C PRO A 5 10.11 20.26 6.52
N ARG A 6 10.97 21.24 6.81
CA ARG A 6 11.19 21.68 8.20
C ARG A 6 10.00 22.45 8.72
N ALA A 7 9.36 23.27 7.88
CA ALA A 7 8.14 23.97 8.24
C ALA A 7 6.97 22.98 8.48
N ALA A 8 6.81 21.98 7.61
CA ALA A 8 5.82 20.91 7.78
C ALA A 8 6.07 20.10 9.07
N LEU A 9 7.33 19.72 9.34
CA LEU A 9 7.70 19.01 10.56
C LEU A 9 7.39 19.83 11.84
N ALA A 10 7.62 21.14 11.81
CA ALA A 10 7.29 22.01 12.92
C ALA A 10 5.76 22.08 13.14
N ALA A 11 4.97 22.10 12.06
CA ALA A 11 3.52 22.06 12.13
C ALA A 11 3.01 20.73 12.70
N LEU A 12 3.56 19.59 12.25
CA LEU A 12 3.27 18.26 12.79
C LEU A 12 3.62 18.15 14.28
N THR A 13 4.78 18.66 14.69
CA THR A 13 5.16 18.66 16.11
C THR A 13 4.16 19.45 16.95
N ALA A 14 3.74 20.63 16.46
CA ALA A 14 2.76 21.47 17.15
C ALA A 14 1.35 20.87 17.16
N SER A 15 0.94 20.06 16.17
CA SER A 15 -0.35 19.36 16.19
C SER A 15 -0.32 18.21 17.20
N LEU A 16 0.78 17.45 17.28
CA LEU A 16 0.99 16.40 18.27
C LEU A 16 0.93 16.93 19.71
N GLU A 17 1.58 18.07 19.99
CA GLU A 17 1.52 18.73 21.30
C GLU A 17 0.09 19.14 21.67
N ARG A 18 -0.67 19.72 20.73
CA ARG A 18 -2.08 20.07 20.96
C ARG A 18 -2.96 18.84 21.17
N HIS A 19 -2.72 17.77 20.42
CA HIS A 19 -3.44 16.51 20.61
C HIS A 19 -3.18 15.92 22.00
N LEU A 20 -1.95 15.99 22.50
CA LEU A 20 -1.62 15.60 23.86
C LEU A 20 -2.33 16.46 24.91
N GLU A 21 -2.35 17.79 24.73
CA GLU A 21 -3.05 18.72 25.64
C GLU A 21 -4.57 18.46 25.66
N ALA A 22 -5.18 18.28 24.50
CA ALA A 22 -6.60 17.92 24.37
C ALA A 22 -6.88 16.58 25.06
N SER A 23 -6.02 15.58 24.84
CA SER A 23 -6.15 14.25 25.46
C SER A 23 -6.04 14.31 26.99
N ALA A 24 -5.12 15.13 27.51
CA ALA A 24 -4.91 15.30 28.94
C ALA A 24 -6.07 16.05 29.63
N SER A 25 -6.77 16.91 28.88
CA SER A 25 -7.90 17.72 29.39
C SER A 25 -9.29 17.15 29.06
N ARG A 26 -9.35 15.98 28.42
CA ARG A 26 -10.57 15.38 27.87
C ARG A 26 -11.68 15.22 28.92
N ARG A 27 -12.92 15.54 28.54
CA ARG A 27 -14.11 15.36 29.36
C ARG A 27 -14.98 14.24 28.78
N GLY A 28 -14.74 13.03 29.25
CA GLY A 28 -15.45 11.82 28.78
C GLY A 28 -14.68 11.06 27.71
N GLU A 29 -15.28 9.97 27.21
CA GLU A 29 -14.64 9.04 26.26
C GLU A 29 -14.63 9.56 24.82
N ASN A 30 -15.59 10.41 24.44
CA ASN A 30 -15.71 10.99 23.10
C ASN A 30 -15.64 12.52 23.14
N ASP A 31 -14.52 13.07 23.62
CA ASP A 31 -14.34 14.52 23.62
C ASP A 31 -14.12 15.02 22.17
N PRO A 32 -14.99 15.89 21.63
CA PRO A 32 -14.87 16.39 20.26
C PRO A 32 -13.57 17.17 20.02
N THR A 33 -12.98 17.74 21.07
CA THR A 33 -11.70 18.45 21.00
C THR A 33 -10.56 17.48 20.69
N VAL A 34 -10.60 16.28 21.27
CA VAL A 34 -9.60 15.24 21.02
C VAL A 34 -9.75 14.71 19.60
N VAL A 35 -10.99 14.47 19.15
CA VAL A 35 -11.27 14.01 17.77
C VAL A 35 -10.78 15.04 16.74
N ALA A 36 -11.07 16.32 16.95
CA ALA A 36 -10.58 17.39 16.07
C ALA A 36 -9.06 17.48 16.07
N ALA A 37 -8.43 17.34 17.24
CA ALA A 37 -6.97 17.36 17.34
C ALA A 37 -6.32 16.13 16.68
N TYR A 38 -6.96 14.95 16.75
CA TYR A 38 -6.53 13.75 16.03
C TYR A 38 -6.55 13.98 14.52
N GLN A 39 -7.64 14.51 13.96
CA GLN A 39 -7.72 14.82 12.52
C GLN A 39 -6.66 15.85 12.10
N ALA A 40 -6.41 16.87 12.93
CA ALA A 40 -5.36 17.86 12.66
C ALA A 40 -3.94 17.25 12.69
N VAL A 41 -3.71 16.20 13.48
CA VAL A 41 -2.44 15.45 13.45
C VAL A 41 -2.31 14.68 12.13
N ALA A 42 -3.37 13.99 11.71
CA ALA A 42 -3.38 13.24 10.45
C ALA A 42 -3.07 14.14 9.24
N GLU A 43 -3.78 15.27 9.11
CA GLU A 43 -3.54 16.23 8.01
C GLU A 43 -2.12 16.81 8.04
N ALA A 44 -1.62 17.17 9.23
CA ALA A 44 -0.27 17.71 9.35
C ALA A 44 0.82 16.68 9.04
N PHE A 45 0.55 15.40 9.31
CA PHE A 45 1.45 14.30 8.98
C PHE A 45 1.48 14.04 7.47
N ASP A 46 0.32 13.98 6.82
CA ASP A 46 0.20 13.82 5.36
C ASP A 46 1.01 14.90 4.61
N LEU A 47 0.82 16.16 5.02
CA LEU A 47 1.55 17.30 4.45
C LEU A 47 3.08 17.22 4.70
N TYR A 48 3.51 16.63 5.80
CA TYR A 48 4.93 16.41 6.08
C TYR A 48 5.51 15.29 5.23
N ASP A 49 4.79 14.19 5.07
CA ASP A 49 5.20 13.05 4.25
C ASP A 49 5.31 13.46 2.78
N ASP A 50 4.32 14.19 2.26
CA ASP A 50 4.33 14.78 0.92
C ASP A 50 5.54 15.71 0.72
N ALA A 51 5.82 16.58 1.69
CA ALA A 51 6.97 17.49 1.63
C ALA A 51 8.31 16.73 1.62
N LEU A 52 8.40 15.65 2.39
CA LEU A 52 9.56 14.75 2.42
C LEU A 52 9.77 14.06 1.07
N LEU A 53 8.70 13.55 0.48
CA LEU A 53 8.71 12.88 -0.81
C LEU A 53 9.13 13.84 -1.91
N GLU A 54 8.57 15.05 -1.93
CA GLU A 54 8.93 16.06 -2.92
C GLU A 54 10.39 16.54 -2.78
N ALA A 55 10.86 16.77 -1.56
CA ALA A 55 12.19 17.33 -1.32
C ALA A 55 13.33 16.31 -1.41
N TYR A 56 13.10 15.07 -1.01
CA TYR A 56 14.14 14.06 -0.85
C TYR A 56 13.84 12.72 -1.53
N GLY A 57 12.62 12.49 -2.01
CA GLY A 57 12.20 11.20 -2.58
C GLY A 57 12.02 10.11 -1.53
N GLU A 58 11.77 10.48 -0.28
CA GLU A 58 11.65 9.58 0.86
C GLU A 58 10.27 9.72 1.50
N VAL A 59 9.77 8.65 2.13
CA VAL A 59 8.52 8.63 2.90
C VAL A 59 8.77 8.05 4.29
N THR A 60 7.88 8.33 5.22
CA THR A 60 7.95 7.78 6.57
C THR A 60 7.31 6.39 6.64
N PRO A 61 7.72 5.52 7.59
CA PRO A 61 7.12 4.19 7.76
C PRO A 61 5.81 4.24 8.58
N LEU A 62 5.11 5.37 8.59
CA LEU A 62 3.90 5.60 9.38
C LEU A 62 2.70 5.73 8.43
N GLU A 63 1.53 5.27 8.87
CA GLU A 63 0.29 5.37 8.09
C GLU A 63 -0.81 6.02 8.93
N ILE A 64 -1.71 6.75 8.27
CA ILE A 64 -2.89 7.36 8.89
C ILE A 64 -4.01 6.33 8.90
N TYR A 65 -4.56 6.03 10.08
CA TYR A 65 -5.74 5.19 10.18
C TYR A 65 -7.02 6.01 9.95
N SER A 66 -7.64 5.81 8.79
CA SER A 66 -9.00 6.25 8.43
C SER A 66 -9.93 5.04 8.61
N GLY A 67 -10.55 4.89 9.78
CA GLY A 67 -11.39 3.73 10.13
C GLY A 67 -12.70 3.62 9.36
N ASP A 68 -12.67 3.75 8.03
CA ASP A 68 -13.79 3.61 7.08
C ASP A 68 -13.70 2.31 6.25
N ASP A 69 -12.60 1.54 6.38
CA ASP A 69 -12.34 0.30 5.62
C ASP A 69 -12.97 -0.96 6.27
N GLU A 70 -14.17 -0.89 6.85
CA GLU A 70 -14.76 -2.05 7.56
C GLU A 70 -16.17 -2.52 7.17
N GLU A 71 -16.86 -2.01 6.14
CA GLU A 71 -18.14 -2.62 5.68
C GLU A 71 -18.36 -2.54 4.15
N GLU A 72 -17.53 -3.22 3.35
CA GLU A 72 -17.99 -3.77 2.07
C GLU A 72 -18.61 -5.15 2.35
N ASP A 73 -19.90 -5.15 2.71
CA ASP A 73 -20.77 -6.34 2.64
C ASP A 73 -20.85 -6.79 1.18
N ASP A 74 -19.89 -7.59 0.74
CA ASP A 74 -19.91 -8.31 -0.53
C ASP A 74 -20.82 -9.55 -0.38
N ASP A 75 -22.11 -9.29 -0.08
CA ASP A 75 -23.19 -10.26 -0.25
C ASP A 75 -23.51 -10.38 -1.75
N ASP A 76 -22.56 -10.92 -2.52
CA ASP A 76 -22.78 -11.33 -3.91
C ASP A 76 -23.46 -12.71 -3.89
N ASP A 77 -24.76 -12.70 -3.56
CA ASP A 77 -25.69 -13.81 -3.82
C ASP A 77 -25.89 -13.93 -5.36
N GLU A 78 -24.90 -14.50 -6.06
CA GLU A 78 -25.03 -14.93 -7.46
C GLU A 78 -25.91 -16.19 -7.55
N ASP A 79 -27.22 -16.04 -7.35
CA ASP A 79 -28.24 -16.94 -7.90
C ASP A 79 -28.59 -16.43 -9.32
N ASP A 80 -27.94 -16.98 -10.35
CA ASP A 80 -28.49 -16.97 -11.71
C ASP A 80 -28.25 -18.31 -12.42
N ASP A 81 -29.24 -19.19 -12.26
CA ASP A 81 -29.46 -20.37 -13.11
C ASP A 81 -29.81 -19.91 -14.55
N GLU A 82 -28.91 -20.06 -15.53
CA GLU A 82 -29.34 -20.14 -16.94
C GLU A 82 -28.64 -21.29 -17.72
N ASP A 83 -29.43 -22.36 -17.89
CA ASP A 83 -29.55 -23.28 -19.05
C ASP A 83 -29.20 -22.58 -20.39
N ASP A 84 -28.64 -23.11 -21.47
CA ASP A 84 -28.71 -24.41 -22.12
C ASP A 84 -27.53 -24.53 -23.13
N GLY A 85 -27.18 -25.75 -23.53
CA GLY A 85 -26.03 -26.00 -24.39
C GLY A 85 -26.27 -25.80 -25.88
N LEU A 86 -25.17 -25.63 -26.64
CA LEU A 86 -25.09 -26.06 -28.04
C LEU A 86 -23.66 -26.52 -28.40
N ASP A 87 -23.60 -27.78 -28.82
CA ASP A 87 -22.52 -28.43 -29.56
C ASP A 87 -22.37 -27.80 -30.96
N SER A 88 -21.13 -27.50 -31.36
CA SER A 88 -20.75 -27.28 -32.76
C SER A 88 -19.27 -27.61 -33.00
N HIS A 89 -19.00 -28.89 -33.18
CA HIS A 89 -17.91 -29.50 -33.95
C HIS A 89 -17.26 -28.66 -35.09
N THR A 90 -15.92 -28.52 -35.10
CA THR A 90 -15.02 -28.58 -36.30
C THR A 90 -13.55 -28.44 -35.84
N ASP A 91 -12.77 -29.52 -35.72
CA ASP A 91 -11.95 -30.25 -36.72
C ASP A 91 -10.64 -29.52 -37.15
N GLU A 92 -9.51 -30.25 -36.99
CA GLU A 92 -8.21 -30.11 -37.69
C GLU A 92 -7.37 -28.83 -37.41
N GLU A 93 -6.09 -28.81 -37.01
CA GLU A 93 -4.89 -29.54 -37.45
C GLU A 93 -3.82 -29.50 -36.35
N GLY A 94 -3.02 -30.56 -36.25
CA GLY A 94 -1.82 -30.58 -35.42
C GLY A 94 -0.67 -29.77 -36.04
N ASP A 95 0.11 -29.09 -35.19
CA ASP A 95 1.55 -28.96 -35.43
C ASP A 95 2.32 -29.34 -34.17
N SER A 96 3.23 -30.25 -34.43
CA SER A 96 4.10 -30.97 -33.51
C SER A 96 4.98 -30.00 -32.74
N SER A 97 4.77 -29.92 -31.43
CA SER A 97 5.75 -29.38 -30.48
C SER A 97 7.08 -30.16 -30.63
N VAL A 98 8.02 -29.62 -31.39
CA VAL A 98 9.37 -30.17 -31.52
C VAL A 98 10.13 -29.87 -30.25
N TYR A 99 10.19 -30.88 -29.39
CA TYR A 99 10.99 -30.94 -28.18
C TYR A 99 12.48 -31.02 -28.57
N LEU A 100 13.17 -29.88 -28.67
CA LEU A 100 14.63 -29.85 -28.75
C LEU A 100 15.20 -30.03 -27.34
N GLY A 101 15.33 -31.30 -26.96
CA GLY A 101 16.07 -31.71 -25.79
C GLY A 101 17.52 -31.27 -25.88
N LEU A 102 17.98 -30.65 -24.79
CA LEU A 102 19.30 -30.80 -24.18
C LEU A 102 20.50 -30.89 -25.16
N ASP A 103 21.27 -29.80 -25.25
CA ASP A 103 22.72 -29.94 -25.36
C ASP A 103 23.35 -29.44 -24.06
N ASP A 104 23.65 -30.41 -23.21
CA ASP A 104 24.47 -30.33 -22.02
C ASP A 104 25.92 -30.57 -22.46
N SER A 105 26.74 -29.52 -22.53
CA SER A 105 28.18 -29.64 -22.28
C SER A 105 28.90 -28.29 -22.15
N ASP A 106 29.62 -28.17 -21.03
CA ASP A 106 30.76 -27.30 -20.76
C ASP A 106 30.51 -25.80 -20.50
N TYR A 107 29.92 -25.50 -19.34
CA TYR A 107 30.27 -24.26 -18.62
C TYR A 107 31.57 -24.50 -17.84
N ASP A 108 32.68 -24.01 -18.39
CA ASP A 108 34.03 -24.02 -17.83
C ASP A 108 34.11 -23.23 -16.52
N GLU A 109 34.90 -23.74 -15.57
CA GLU A 109 34.98 -23.36 -14.15
C GLU A 109 35.46 -21.92 -13.92
N GLU A 110 34.71 -21.12 -13.15
CA GLU A 110 35.28 -19.96 -12.44
C GLU A 110 35.84 -20.42 -11.07
N PRO A 111 37.17 -20.39 -10.83
CA PRO A 111 37.69 -20.66 -9.50
C PRO A 111 37.45 -19.46 -8.57
N SER A 112 36.57 -19.68 -7.60
CA SER A 112 36.31 -18.76 -6.50
C SER A 112 37.54 -18.59 -5.58
N ARG A 113 37.84 -17.32 -5.27
CA ARG A 113 38.78 -16.77 -4.28
C ARG A 113 39.26 -17.72 -3.16
N ILE A 114 40.57 -17.72 -2.91
CA ILE A 114 41.11 -18.04 -1.57
C ILE A 114 42.07 -16.97 -1.05
N LYS A 115 41.76 -16.53 0.17
CA LYS A 115 42.52 -15.61 1.03
C LYS A 115 43.80 -16.30 1.53
N LYS A 116 44.92 -15.57 1.53
CA LYS A 116 45.91 -15.63 2.59
C LYS A 116 46.66 -14.32 2.69
#